data_AF-A0A2E2AFC9-F1
#
_entry.id   AF-A0A2E2AFC9-F1
#
_cell.length_a   1.000
_cell.length_b   1.000
_cell.length_c   1.000
_cell.angle_alpha   90.00
_cell.angle_beta   90.00
_cell.angle_gamma   90.00
#
_symmetry.space_group_name_H-M   'P 1'
#
loop_
_entity.id
_entity.type
_entity.pdbx_description
1 polymer ?
#
loop_
_entity_poly.entity_id
_entity_poly.type
_entity_poly.pdbx_seq_one_letter_code
_entity_poly.pdbx_strand_id
1 'polypeptide(L)'
;MDLINRAEIQNNLFSQLTEKNLERMRNQSKFGQIGSEKDMEKVARDFESVFVNKLFESMRKGVPKSGLLDSSAMKMYQSMMDQEMAKLMSKGKGMGIGEMVYKDLSQLDKVSEEEKPSSNRPIAKNIRMTLGE
;
A
#
# COMPACT_ATOMS: atom_id res chain seq x y z
N MET A 1 8.04 -3.35 -40.70
CA MET A 1 7.32 -2.30 -39.94
C MET A 1 6.54 -2.87 -38.74
N ASP A 2 6.84 -4.10 -38.25
CA ASP A 2 6.01 -4.77 -37.21
C ASP A 2 6.68 -4.95 -35.83
N LEU A 3 7.93 -4.53 -35.66
CA LEU A 3 8.67 -4.77 -34.40
C LEU A 3 8.58 -3.61 -33.41
N ILE A 4 8.25 -2.39 -33.88
CA ILE A 4 8.12 -1.21 -33.03
C ILE A 4 6.78 -1.25 -32.26
N ASN A 5 5.71 -1.72 -32.91
CA ASN A 5 4.37 -1.76 -32.34
C ASN A 5 4.24 -2.79 -31.19
N ARG A 6 5.00 -3.89 -31.21
CA ARG A 6 4.99 -4.91 -30.14
C ARG A 6 5.62 -4.44 -28.83
N ALA A 7 6.66 -3.59 -28.89
CA ALA A 7 7.31 -3.04 -27.70
C ALA A 7 6.43 -1.99 -27.01
N GLU A 8 5.66 -1.22 -27.79
CA GLU A 8 4.74 -0.20 -27.31
C GLU A 8 3.52 -0.83 -26.62
N ILE A 9 2.99 -1.94 -27.15
CA ILE A 9 1.90 -2.72 -26.54
C ILE A 9 2.31 -3.32 -25.17
N GLN A 10 3.58 -3.68 -24.97
CA GLN A 10 4.06 -4.25 -23.70
C GLN A 10 4.24 -3.20 -22.60
N ASN A 11 4.69 -1.99 -22.93
CA ASN A 11 4.72 -0.85 -22.00
C ASN A 11 3.30 -0.48 -21.53
N ASN A 12 2.31 -0.64 -22.43
CA ASN A 12 0.91 -0.38 -22.11
C ASN A 12 0.31 -1.47 -21.20
N LEU A 13 0.69 -2.75 -21.39
CA LEU A 13 0.26 -3.85 -20.53
C LEU A 13 0.81 -3.75 -19.10
N PHE A 14 2.06 -3.30 -18.94
CA PHE A 14 2.66 -3.08 -17.62
C PHE A 14 1.99 -1.94 -16.86
N SER A 15 1.69 -0.84 -17.55
CA SER A 15 0.94 0.29 -16.98
C SER A 15 -0.46 -0.16 -16.56
N GLN A 16 -1.15 -0.92 -17.41
CA GLN A 16 -2.47 -1.49 -17.10
C GLN A 16 -2.43 -2.47 -15.92
N LEU A 17 -1.41 -3.31 -15.79
CA LEU A 17 -1.26 -4.23 -14.66
C LEU A 17 -0.95 -3.49 -13.36
N THR A 18 -0.13 -2.45 -13.43
CA THR A 18 0.23 -1.60 -12.28
C THR A 18 -0.97 -0.79 -11.83
N GLU A 19 -1.67 -0.14 -12.75
CA GLU A 19 -2.92 0.58 -12.48
C GLU A 19 -4.00 -0.34 -11.95
N LYS A 20 -4.21 -1.51 -12.57
CA LYS A 20 -5.19 -2.50 -12.09
C LYS A 20 -4.85 -3.04 -10.71
N ASN A 21 -3.56 -3.19 -10.38
CA ASN A 21 -3.13 -3.56 -9.03
C ASN A 21 -3.31 -2.41 -8.05
N LEU A 22 -3.03 -1.16 -8.45
CA LEU A 22 -3.29 0.04 -7.66
C LEU A 22 -4.79 0.26 -7.41
N GLU A 23 -5.62 0.03 -8.42
CA GLU A 23 -7.08 0.07 -8.32
C GLU A 23 -7.60 -1.04 -7.42
N ARG A 24 -7.04 -2.26 -7.50
CA ARG A 24 -7.35 -3.33 -6.55
C ARG A 24 -6.96 -2.95 -5.14
N MET A 25 -5.77 -2.37 -4.95
CA MET A 25 -5.34 -1.88 -3.65
C MET A 25 -6.28 -0.77 -3.17
N ARG A 26 -6.64 0.20 -4.01
CA ARG A 26 -7.57 1.30 -3.67
C ARG A 26 -9.00 0.84 -3.40
N ASN A 27 -9.47 -0.19 -4.09
CA ASN A 27 -10.80 -0.76 -3.89
C ASN A 27 -10.84 -1.71 -2.67
N GLN A 28 -9.71 -2.35 -2.34
CA GLN A 28 -9.55 -3.13 -1.11
C GLN A 28 -9.28 -2.22 0.11
N SER A 29 -8.53 -1.14 -0.08
CA SER A 29 -8.25 -0.09 0.87
C SER A 29 -9.24 1.05 0.66
N LYS A 30 -10.49 0.87 1.09
CA LYS A 30 -11.26 2.04 1.48
C LYS A 30 -10.46 2.71 2.60
N PHE A 31 -9.64 3.71 2.26
CA PHE A 31 -8.91 4.50 3.25
C PHE A 31 -9.97 5.10 4.21
N GLY A 32 -10.01 4.62 5.46
CA GLY A 32 -11.05 4.91 6.45
C GLY A 32 -12.06 3.78 6.75
N GLN A 33 -11.98 2.63 6.08
CA GLN A 33 -12.66 1.37 6.44
C GLN A 33 -11.68 0.20 6.29
N ILE A 34 -10.50 0.29 6.91
CA ILE A 34 -9.56 -0.82 6.86
C ILE A 34 -10.11 -1.90 7.79
N GLY A 35 -10.76 -2.90 7.20
CA GLY A 35 -11.63 -3.84 7.92
C GLY A 35 -10.92 -4.75 8.93
N SER A 36 -9.58 -4.77 8.96
CA SER A 36 -8.80 -5.49 9.96
C SER A 36 -7.36 -4.99 10.06
N GLU A 37 -6.74 -5.16 11.24
CA GLU A 37 -5.32 -4.93 11.49
C GLU A 37 -4.41 -5.60 10.44
N LYS A 38 -4.81 -6.80 10.00
CA LYS A 38 -4.12 -7.60 9.00
C LYS A 38 -4.10 -6.96 7.61
N ASP A 39 -5.16 -6.23 7.25
CA ASP A 39 -5.22 -5.52 5.98
C ASP A 39 -4.31 -4.28 6.00
N MET A 40 -4.21 -3.60 7.15
CA MET A 40 -3.28 -2.47 7.35
C MET A 40 -1.83 -2.94 7.24
N GLU A 41 -1.50 -4.05 7.90
CA GLU A 41 -0.17 -4.65 7.82
C GLU A 41 0.17 -5.03 6.37
N LYS A 42 -0.76 -5.66 5.66
CA LYS A 42 -0.57 -6.03 4.26
C LYS A 42 -0.32 -4.80 3.38
N VAL A 43 -1.13 -3.75 3.51
CA VAL A 43 -0.95 -2.51 2.73
C VAL A 43 0.40 -1.87 3.02
N ALA A 44 0.81 -1.84 4.29
CA ALA A 44 2.09 -1.24 4.66
C ALA A 44 3.29 -2.05 4.14
N ARG A 45 3.20 -3.39 4.15
CA ARG A 45 4.20 -4.30 3.54
C ARG A 45 4.26 -4.17 2.02
N ASP A 46 3.11 -4.01 1.37
CA ASP A 46 3.03 -3.77 -0.08
C ASP A 46 3.65 -2.41 -0.43
N PHE A 47 3.44 -1.38 0.39
CA PHE A 47 4.09 -0.07 0.23
C PHE A 47 5.62 -0.18 0.35
N GLU A 48 6.14 -0.89 1.35
CA GLU A 48 7.58 -1.10 1.51
C GLU A 48 8.19 -1.76 0.27
N SER A 49 7.53 -2.76 -0.31
CA SER A 49 7.96 -3.40 -1.56
C SER A 49 8.09 -2.38 -2.71
N VAL A 50 7.09 -1.53 -2.89
CA VAL A 50 7.13 -0.49 -3.94
C VAL A 50 8.29 0.47 -3.69
N PHE A 51 8.48 0.89 -2.43
CA PHE A 51 9.58 1.79 -2.07
C PHE A 51 10.96 1.16 -2.35
N VAL A 52 11.18 -0.10 -1.92
CA VAL A 52 12.42 -0.83 -2.17
C VAL A 52 12.68 -0.96 -3.67
N ASN A 53 11.66 -1.24 -4.46
CA ASN A 53 11.78 -1.29 -5.91
C ASN A 53 12.22 0.06 -6.50
N LYS A 54 11.66 1.18 -6.02
CA LYS A 54 12.09 2.53 -6.41
C LYS A 54 13.49 2.88 -5.95
N LEU A 55 13.92 2.35 -4.81
CA LEU A 55 15.29 2.47 -4.34
C LEU A 55 16.25 1.79 -5.33
N PHE A 56 15.98 0.54 -5.72
CA PHE A 56 16.79 -0.18 -6.72
C PHE A 56 16.83 0.55 -8.06
N GLU A 57 15.68 1.03 -8.53
CA GLU A 57 15.59 1.83 -9.76
C GLU A 57 16.50 3.08 -9.67
N SER A 58 16.45 3.78 -8.54
CA SER A 58 17.23 5.01 -8.30
C SER A 58 18.74 4.72 -8.21
N MET A 59 19.13 3.64 -7.54
CA MET A 59 20.54 3.19 -7.48
C MET A 59 21.07 2.88 -8.88
N ARG A 60 20.30 2.17 -9.72
CA ARG A 60 20.70 1.83 -11.09
C ARG A 60 20.76 3.04 -12.01
N LYS A 61 19.90 4.05 -11.81
CA LYS A 61 19.98 5.33 -12.54
C LYS A 61 21.30 6.06 -12.27
N GLY A 62 21.90 5.86 -11.11
CA GLY A 62 23.21 6.43 -10.74
C GLY A 62 24.43 5.68 -11.30
N VAL A 63 24.25 4.48 -11.88
CA VAL A 63 25.34 3.70 -12.47
C VAL A 63 25.52 4.10 -13.94
N PRO A 64 26.73 4.51 -14.38
CA PRO A 64 27.00 4.81 -15.78
C PRO A 64 26.67 3.61 -16.67
N LYS A 65 25.84 3.84 -17.69
CA LYS A 65 25.46 2.78 -18.63
C LYS A 65 26.60 2.54 -19.62
N SER A 66 27.12 1.32 -19.67
CA SER A 66 28.11 0.89 -20.65
C SER A 66 27.51 -0.08 -21.66
N GLY A 67 27.86 0.09 -22.94
CA GLY A 67 27.32 -0.55 -24.15
C GLY A 67 26.47 -1.82 -23.97
N LEU A 68 27.08 -2.95 -23.61
CA LEU A 68 26.44 -4.28 -23.62
C LEU A 68 25.29 -4.45 -22.60
N LEU A 69 25.20 -3.60 -21.57
CA LEU A 69 24.19 -3.71 -20.51
C LEU A 69 22.98 -2.80 -20.71
N ASP A 70 22.92 -2.01 -21.79
CA ASP A 70 21.86 -1.01 -22.02
C ASP A 70 20.68 -1.51 -22.88
N SER A 71 20.59 -2.83 -23.14
CA SER A 71 19.51 -3.38 -23.95
C SER A 71 18.14 -3.31 -23.24
N SER A 72 17.08 -3.12 -24.02
CA SER A 72 15.69 -3.09 -23.49
C SER A 72 15.29 -4.42 -22.84
N ALA A 73 15.76 -5.55 -23.38
CA ALA A 73 15.52 -6.87 -22.79
C ALA A 73 16.20 -7.01 -21.41
N MET A 74 17.42 -6.49 -21.25
CA MET A 74 18.12 -6.52 -19.97
C MET A 74 17.43 -5.62 -18.94
N LYS A 75 16.95 -4.43 -19.34
CA LYS A 75 16.18 -3.53 -18.47
C LYS A 75 14.90 -4.19 -17.96
N MET A 76 14.17 -4.88 -18.83
CA MET A 76 12.97 -5.63 -18.47
C MET A 76 13.29 -6.75 -17.49
N TYR A 77 14.34 -7.54 -17.77
CA TYR A 77 14.77 -8.61 -16.86
C TYR A 77 15.16 -8.05 -15.49
N GLN A 78 15.94 -6.98 -15.45
CA GLN A 78 16.32 -6.30 -14.21
C GLN A 78 15.11 -5.76 -13.46
N SER A 79 14.13 -5.15 -14.13
CA SER A 79 12.94 -4.64 -13.45
C SER A 79 12.12 -5.75 -12.81
N MET A 80 11.96 -6.89 -13.49
CA MET A 80 11.27 -8.07 -12.94
C MET A 80 12.04 -8.65 -11.75
N MET A 81 13.36 -8.74 -11.85
CA MET A 81 14.22 -9.20 -10.76
C MET A 81 14.11 -8.27 -9.54
N ASP A 82 14.22 -6.96 -9.75
CA ASP A 82 14.13 -5.95 -8.70
C ASP A 82 12.75 -5.96 -8.04
N GLN A 83 11.67 -6.28 -8.79
CA GLN A 83 10.32 -6.44 -8.24
C GLN A 83 10.21 -7.64 -7.30
N GLU A 84 10.71 -8.81 -7.70
CA GLU A 84 10.64 -10.00 -6.84
C GLU A 84 11.56 -9.84 -5.62
N MET A 85 12.75 -9.26 -5.80
CA MET A 85 13.65 -8.93 -4.71
C MET A 85 13.00 -7.98 -3.70
N ALA A 86 12.36 -6.90 -4.17
CA ALA A 86 11.65 -5.97 -3.31
C ALA A 86 10.52 -6.64 -2.52
N LYS A 87 9.76 -7.53 -3.16
CA LYS A 87 8.70 -8.32 -2.54
C LYS A 87 9.21 -9.33 -1.50
N LEU A 88 10.35 -9.96 -1.76
CA LEU A 88 10.99 -10.86 -0.80
C LEU A 88 11.52 -10.09 0.41
N MET A 89 12.12 -8.92 0.17
CA MET A 89 12.62 -8.05 1.23
C MET A 89 11.50 -7.52 2.12
N SER A 90 10.35 -7.14 1.55
CA SER A 90 9.23 -6.61 2.33
C SER A 90 8.52 -7.67 3.20
N LYS A 91 8.55 -8.96 2.81
CA LYS A 91 7.95 -10.07 3.58
C LYS A 91 8.72 -10.42 4.86
N GLY A 92 10.03 -10.17 4.89
CA GLY A 92 10.88 -10.46 6.04
C GLY A 92 10.92 -9.31 7.05
N LYS A 93 12.05 -9.14 7.73
CA LYS A 93 12.28 -7.99 8.62
C LYS A 93 12.28 -6.64 7.87
N GLY A 94 12.44 -6.67 6.54
CA GLY A 94 12.37 -5.47 5.71
C GLY A 94 13.40 -4.41 6.06
N MET A 95 13.12 -3.17 5.65
CA MET A 95 13.86 -1.97 6.07
C MET A 95 13.14 -1.22 7.19
N GLY A 96 11.97 -1.69 7.63
CA GLY A 96 11.18 -1.08 8.71
C GLY A 96 10.26 0.05 8.22
N ILE A 97 10.22 0.32 6.91
CA ILE A 97 9.35 1.37 6.35
C ILE A 97 7.90 0.91 6.39
N GLY A 98 7.65 -0.38 6.15
CA GLY A 98 6.31 -0.95 6.29
C GLY A 98 5.78 -0.83 7.72
N GLU A 99 6.63 -0.98 8.73
CA GLU A 99 6.23 -0.84 10.14
C GLU A 99 5.88 0.61 10.48
N MET A 100 6.64 1.58 9.95
CA MET A 100 6.33 3.00 10.12
C MET A 100 4.98 3.36 9.49
N VAL A 101 4.74 2.94 8.24
CA VAL A 101 3.47 3.17 7.55
C VAL A 101 2.31 2.49 8.28
N TYR A 102 2.50 1.26 8.75
CA TYR A 102 1.50 0.57 9.56
C TYR A 102 1.16 1.34 10.84
N LYS A 103 2.18 1.86 11.53
CA LYS A 103 2.01 2.66 12.74
C LYS A 103 1.24 3.95 12.47
N ASP A 104 1.48 4.61 11.34
CA ASP A 104 0.76 5.82 10.96
C ASP A 104 -0.69 5.52 10.59
N LEU A 105 -0.92 4.47 9.79
CA LEU A 105 -2.28 4.02 9.45
C LEU A 105 -3.08 3.62 10.70
N SER A 106 -2.47 2.89 11.63
CA SER A 106 -3.14 2.43 12.86
C SER A 106 -3.46 3.55 13.84
N GLN A 107 -2.65 4.63 13.86
CA GLN A 107 -3.00 5.84 14.60
C GLN A 107 -4.20 6.56 13.97
N LEU A 108 -4.24 6.68 12.65
CA LEU A 108 -5.37 7.30 11.94
C LEU A 108 -6.68 6.55 12.19
N ASP A 109 -6.64 5.21 12.16
CA ASP A 109 -7.82 4.37 12.40
C ASP A 109 -8.37 4.50 13.83
N LYS A 110 -7.48 4.58 14.84
CA LYS A 110 -7.86 4.82 16.24
C LYS A 110 -8.53 6.18 16.45
N VAL A 111 -8.02 7.24 15.80
CA VAL A 111 -8.62 8.58 15.88
C VAL A 111 -10.03 8.60 15.28
N SER A 112 -10.30 7.80 14.24
CA SER A 112 -11.65 7.67 13.67
C SER A 112 -12.64 6.84 14.50
N GLU A 113 -12.18 5.97 15.39
CA GLU A 113 -13.05 5.21 16.31
C GLU A 113 -13.51 6.05 17.52
N GLU A 114 -12.72 7.03 17.98
CA GLU A 114 -13.05 7.90 19.12
C GLU A 114 -14.18 8.93 18.82
N GLU A 115 -14.51 9.18 17.55
CA GLU A 115 -15.61 10.08 17.16
C GLU A 115 -16.99 9.39 17.02
N LYS A 116 -17.15 8.11 17.36
CA LYS A 116 -18.49 7.50 17.46
C LYS A 116 -19.19 8.00 18.73
N PRO A 117 -20.26 8.80 18.65
CA PRO A 117 -20.95 9.24 19.85
C PRO A 117 -21.58 8.03 20.54
N SER A 118 -21.16 7.80 21.78
CA SER A 118 -21.79 6.91 22.75
C SER A 118 -23.25 7.37 22.97
N SER A 119 -24.14 6.92 22.08
CA SER A 119 -25.59 7.05 22.20
C SER A 119 -26.16 5.79 22.85
N ASN A 120 -25.80 5.56 24.11
CA ASN A 120 -26.67 4.84 25.04
C ASN A 120 -26.14 4.95 26.48
N ARG A 121 -26.39 6.10 27.11
CA ARG A 121 -26.55 6.12 28.56
C ARG A 121 -28.04 5.86 28.84
N PRO A 122 -28.43 4.75 29.49
CA PRO A 122 -29.81 4.56 29.88
C PRO A 122 -30.21 5.71 30.81
N ILE A 123 -31.27 6.44 30.44
CA ILE A 123 -31.87 7.48 31.29
C ILE A 123 -32.35 6.76 32.55
N ALA A 124 -31.66 6.98 33.68
CA ALA A 124 -32.09 6.48 34.97
C ALA A 124 -33.48 7.07 35.27
N LYS A 125 -34.49 6.20 35.26
CA LYS A 125 -35.88 6.53 35.60
C LYS A 125 -35.98 6.72 37.11
N ASN A 126 -35.59 7.90 37.61
CA ASN A 126 -35.83 8.24 39.01
C ASN A 126 -37.29 8.65 39.21
N ILE A 127 -38.11 7.63 39.47
CA ILE A 127 -39.39 7.77 40.16
C ILE A 127 -39.07 8.16 41.60
N ARG A 128 -39.37 9.40 41.99
CA ARG A 128 -39.75 9.70 43.38
C ARG A 128 -41.08 10.44 43.37
N MET A 129 -42.09 9.64 43.63
CA MET A 129 -43.37 9.98 44.24
C MET A 129 -43.12 10.89 45.46
N THR A 130 -43.67 12.11 45.48
CA THR A 130 -43.93 12.84 46.73
C THR A 130 -45.35 13.37 46.66
N LEU A 131 -46.17 12.82 47.55
CA LEU A 131 -47.56 13.17 47.87
C LEU A 131 -47.60 14.44 48.75
N GLY A 132 -48.65 15.26 48.62
CA GLY A 132 -48.99 16.39 49.51
C GLY A 132 -48.44 17.74 49.04
N GLU A 133 -49.18 18.84 48.98
CA GLU A 133 -50.48 19.25 49.56
C GLU A 133 -51.30 20.05 48.52
#